data_AF-A0A0K8QFH2-F1
#
_entry.id   AF-A0A0K8QFH2-F1
#
_cell.length_a   1.000
_cell.length_b   1.000
_cell.length_c   1.000
_cell.angle_alpha   90.00
_cell.angle_beta   90.00
_cell.angle_gamma   90.00
#
_symmetry.space_group_name_H-M   'P 1'
#
loop_
_entity.id
_entity.type
_entity.pdbx_description
1 polymer ?
#
loop_
_entity_poly.entity_id
_entity_poly.type
_entity_poly.pdbx_seq_one_letter_code
_entity_poly.pdbx_strand_id
1 'polypeptide(L)'
;MNLGVSTQSYTIQVFMASYLITVIGTDPKFIPPVLLIGSLCGGVAAVSFGILSDKIGRRRVVSLITGALILFPAPAFLLLTTGSPVAIVLVIVVGFVLACQGVVGVHMSYFPEIFGSRYRYAGVTLGREFSSIIGGGIAPMICAALLGMFSNSWIPVAIYMSATMLISFIATRMSPETLNRDLTDPEDAAHGKSGIIAVTSEAQHVQ
;
A
#
# COMPACT_ATOMS: atom_id res chain seq x y z
N MET A 1 5.32 -1.82 7.61
CA MET A 1 4.79 -2.37 6.34
C MET A 1 3.83 -1.41 5.64
N ASN A 2 2.88 -0.76 6.33
CA ASN A 2 1.83 0.02 5.66
C ASN A 2 2.13 1.52 5.45
N LEU A 3 3.23 2.05 6.00
CA LEU A 3 3.49 3.49 6.05
C LEU A 3 3.43 4.17 4.66
N GLY A 4 4.20 3.65 3.71
CA GLY A 4 4.30 4.19 2.36
C GLY A 4 3.04 3.95 1.52
N VAL A 5 2.33 2.85 1.79
CA VAL A 5 1.01 2.59 1.20
C VAL A 5 0.01 3.65 1.65
N SER A 6 -0.05 3.93 2.95
CA SER A 6 -0.84 5.04 3.48
C SER A 6 -0.40 6.37 2.86
N THR A 7 0.89 6.70 2.90
CA THR A 7 1.44 7.93 2.27
C THR A 7 0.97 8.10 0.83
N GLN A 8 1.14 7.10 -0.02
CA GLN A 8 0.76 7.22 -1.43
C GLN A 8 -0.76 7.28 -1.61
N SER A 9 -1.53 6.48 -0.88
CA SER A 9 -2.99 6.50 -0.98
C SER A 9 -3.58 7.87 -0.66
N TYR A 10 -3.14 8.51 0.43
CA TYR A 10 -3.63 9.84 0.79
C TYR A 10 -3.06 10.94 -0.12
N THR A 11 -1.84 10.76 -0.63
CA THR A 11 -1.27 11.68 -1.62
C THR A 11 -2.09 11.67 -2.92
N ILE A 12 -2.53 10.50 -3.39
CA ILE A 12 -3.36 10.38 -4.59
C ILE A 12 -4.77 10.93 -4.36
N GLN A 13 -5.35 10.70 -3.19
CA GLN A 13 -6.72 11.15 -2.91
C GLN A 13 -6.83 12.65 -2.63
N VAL A 14 -5.88 13.22 -1.90
CA VAL A 14 -5.97 14.58 -1.37
C VAL A 14 -5.00 15.53 -2.07
N PHE A 15 -3.72 15.19 -2.08
CA PHE A 15 -2.69 16.09 -2.63
C PHE A 15 -2.78 16.20 -4.15
N MET A 16 -2.94 15.10 -4.89
CA MET A 16 -3.05 15.13 -6.35
C MET A 16 -4.26 15.94 -6.81
N ALA A 17 -5.39 15.88 -6.11
CA ALA A 17 -6.55 16.72 -6.39
C ALA A 17 -6.20 18.21 -6.28
N SER A 18 -5.50 18.59 -5.20
CA SER A 18 -5.03 19.98 -5.01
C SER A 18 -4.00 20.38 -6.07
N TYR A 19 -3.03 19.51 -6.39
CA TYR A 19 -2.01 19.75 -7.41
C TYR A 19 -2.62 20.01 -8.80
N LEU A 20 -3.64 19.23 -9.19
CA LEU A 20 -4.32 19.37 -10.47
C LEU A 20 -5.05 20.71 -10.61
N ILE A 21 -5.62 21.20 -9.53
CA ILE A 21 -6.34 22.49 -9.52
C ILE A 21 -5.35 23.66 -9.46
N THR A 22 -4.36 23.58 -8.57
CA THR A 22 -3.51 24.73 -8.22
C THR A 22 -2.30 24.90 -9.15
N VAL A 23 -1.70 23.81 -9.62
CA VAL A 23 -0.49 23.85 -10.47
C VAL A 23 -0.84 23.64 -11.93
N ILE A 24 -1.67 22.65 -12.24
CA ILE A 24 -2.05 22.32 -13.62
C ILE A 24 -3.19 23.23 -14.12
N GLY A 25 -4.00 23.78 -13.22
CA GLY A 25 -5.11 24.67 -13.58
C GLY A 25 -6.35 23.94 -14.12
N THR A 26 -6.54 22.68 -13.70
CA THR A 26 -7.71 21.87 -14.11
C THR A 26 -8.98 22.39 -13.45
N ASP A 27 -10.12 22.30 -14.15
CA ASP A 27 -11.43 22.66 -13.59
C ASP A 27 -11.72 21.82 -12.32
N PRO A 28 -11.96 22.45 -11.15
CA PRO A 28 -12.33 21.74 -9.92
C PRO A 28 -13.56 20.84 -10.06
N LYS A 29 -14.48 21.12 -10.99
CA LYS A 29 -15.67 20.28 -11.24
C LYS A 29 -15.32 18.95 -11.89
N PHE A 30 -14.17 18.85 -12.56
CA PHE A 30 -13.73 17.63 -13.22
C PHE A 30 -13.16 16.61 -12.21
N ILE A 31 -12.60 17.05 -11.09
CA ILE A 31 -11.86 16.17 -10.16
C ILE A 31 -12.77 15.16 -9.42
N PRO A 32 -13.90 15.56 -8.80
CA PRO A 32 -14.72 14.61 -8.03
C PRO A 32 -15.28 13.43 -8.85
N PRO A 33 -15.81 13.61 -10.08
CA PRO A 33 -16.22 12.50 -10.93
C PRO A 33 -15.07 11.53 -11.23
N VAL A 34 -13.86 12.03 -11.46
CA VAL A 34 -12.68 11.20 -11.73
C VAL A 34 -12.27 10.38 -10.51
N LEU A 35 -12.30 10.98 -9.32
CA LEU A 35 -12.07 10.27 -8.06
C LEU A 35 -13.14 9.20 -7.80
N LEU A 36 -14.40 9.47 -8.17
CA LEU A 36 -15.50 8.51 -8.06
C LEU A 36 -15.31 7.31 -9.00
N ILE A 37 -14.92 7.54 -10.26
CA ILE A 37 -14.57 6.46 -11.18
C ILE A 37 -13.38 5.65 -10.63
N GLY A 38 -12.35 6.35 -10.15
CA GLY A 38 -11.19 5.73 -9.51
C GLY A 38 -11.56 4.84 -8.32
N SER A 39 -12.44 5.31 -7.44
CA SER A 39 -12.86 4.54 -6.25
C SER A 39 -13.69 3.31 -6.60
N LEU A 40 -14.57 3.38 -7.61
CA LEU A 40 -15.31 2.23 -8.14
C LEU A 40 -14.36 1.17 -8.71
N CYS A 41 -13.43 1.58 -9.58
CA CYS A 41 -12.40 0.67 -10.12
C CYS A 41 -11.51 0.09 -9.00
N GLY A 42 -11.16 0.92 -8.02
CA GLY A 42 -10.42 0.50 -6.83
C GLY A 42 -11.17 -0.56 -6.02
N GLY A 43 -12.48 -0.42 -5.84
CA GLY A 43 -13.31 -1.42 -5.16
C GLY A 43 -13.27 -2.79 -5.84
N VAL A 44 -13.39 -2.81 -7.17
CA VAL A 44 -13.23 -4.04 -7.97
C VAL A 44 -11.81 -4.62 -7.83
N ALA A 45 -10.80 -3.75 -7.81
CA ALA A 45 -9.41 -4.15 -7.63
C ALA A 45 -9.15 -4.76 -6.23
N ALA A 46 -9.78 -4.23 -5.18
CA ALA A 46 -9.64 -4.77 -3.82
C ALA A 46 -10.08 -6.24 -3.75
N VAL A 47 -11.23 -6.57 -4.37
CA VAL A 47 -11.73 -7.95 -4.46
C VAL A 47 -10.79 -8.80 -5.31
N SER A 48 -10.38 -8.28 -6.48
CA SER A 48 -9.53 -9.00 -7.43
C SER A 48 -8.17 -9.36 -6.84
N PHE A 49 -7.50 -8.40 -6.19
CA PHE A 49 -6.21 -8.63 -5.54
C PHE A 49 -6.34 -9.45 -4.26
N GLY A 50 -7.46 -9.35 -3.53
CA GLY A 50 -7.79 -10.24 -2.42
C GLY A 50 -7.80 -11.71 -2.88
N ILE A 51 -8.62 -12.02 -3.89
CA ILE A 51 -8.69 -13.38 -4.48
C ILE A 51 -7.34 -13.82 -5.05
N LEU A 52 -6.61 -12.91 -5.71
CA LEU A 52 -5.28 -13.24 -6.24
C LEU A 52 -4.32 -13.61 -5.11
N SER A 53 -4.35 -12.87 -4.00
CA SER A 53 -3.48 -13.12 -2.86
C SER A 53 -3.78 -14.43 -2.14
N ASP A 54 -5.03 -14.91 -2.17
CA ASP A 54 -5.40 -16.24 -1.70
C ASP A 54 -4.78 -17.36 -2.56
N LYS A 55 -4.47 -17.09 -3.84
CA LYS A 55 -3.93 -18.09 -4.76
C LYS A 55 -2.41 -18.13 -4.80
N ILE A 56 -1.76 -16.97 -4.86
CA ILE A 56 -0.31 -16.87 -5.07
C ILE A 56 0.49 -16.49 -3.81
N GLY A 57 -0.20 -16.14 -2.72
CA GLY A 57 0.40 -15.73 -1.44
C GLY A 57 0.26 -14.23 -1.17
N ARG A 58 0.02 -13.88 0.09
CA ARG A 58 -0.21 -12.51 0.57
C ARG A 58 1.03 -11.65 0.35
N ARG A 59 2.19 -12.13 0.83
CA ARG A 59 3.45 -11.38 0.75
C ARG A 59 3.85 -11.13 -0.69
N ARG A 60 3.66 -12.12 -1.57
CA ARG A 60 3.97 -11.99 -3.00
C ARG A 60 3.15 -10.89 -3.65
N VAL A 61 1.82 -10.88 -3.46
CA VAL A 61 0.96 -9.84 -4.05
C VAL A 61 1.29 -8.45 -3.51
N VAL A 62 1.44 -8.30 -2.19
CA VAL A 62 1.79 -6.99 -1.61
C VAL A 62 3.15 -6.52 -2.11
N SER A 63 4.14 -7.42 -2.25
CA SER A 63 5.46 -7.07 -2.79
C SER A 63 5.39 -6.62 -4.25
N LEU A 64 4.57 -7.27 -5.09
CA LEU A 64 4.39 -6.86 -6.49
C LEU A 64 3.76 -5.48 -6.59
N ILE A 65 2.70 -5.23 -5.82
CA ILE A 65 2.00 -3.94 -5.83
C ILE A 65 2.92 -2.84 -5.29
N THR A 66 3.53 -3.04 -4.12
CA THR A 66 4.45 -2.06 -3.53
C THR A 66 5.68 -1.82 -4.40
N GLY A 67 6.18 -2.84 -5.11
CA GLY A 67 7.25 -2.70 -6.09
C GLY A 67 6.87 -1.82 -7.27
N ALA A 68 5.68 -2.04 -7.86
CA ALA A 68 5.16 -1.18 -8.93
C ALA A 68 4.98 0.27 -8.46
N LEU A 69 4.52 0.45 -7.22
CA LEU A 69 4.29 1.74 -6.61
C LEU A 69 5.57 2.52 -6.23
N ILE A 70 6.75 1.87 -6.17
CA ILE A 70 8.02 2.60 -6.05
C ILE A 70 8.26 3.44 -7.31
N LEU A 71 7.96 2.87 -8.48
CA LEU A 71 8.21 3.52 -9.77
C LEU A 71 7.07 4.43 -10.19
N PHE A 72 5.83 4.16 -9.75
CA PHE A 72 4.62 4.86 -10.17
C PHE A 72 4.61 6.40 -10.04
N PRO A 73 5.18 7.04 -9.00
CA PRO A 73 5.09 8.49 -8.84
C PRO A 73 5.68 9.28 -10.01
N ALA A 74 6.84 8.86 -10.54
CA ALA A 74 7.50 9.55 -11.65
C ALA A 74 6.66 9.59 -12.96
N PRO A 75 6.22 8.45 -13.54
CA PRO A 75 5.36 8.45 -14.72
C PRO A 75 3.99 9.07 -14.44
N ALA A 76 3.47 8.95 -13.20
CA ALA A 76 2.23 9.62 -12.82
C ALA A 76 2.35 11.14 -12.97
N PHE A 77 3.34 11.77 -12.33
CA PHE A 77 3.51 13.22 -12.45
C PHE A 77 3.86 13.68 -13.88
N LEU A 78 4.65 12.91 -14.63
CA LEU A 78 4.92 13.22 -16.05
C LEU A 78 3.66 13.20 -16.91
N LEU A 79 2.70 12.32 -16.62
CA LEU A 79 1.42 12.29 -17.31
C LEU A 79 0.51 13.44 -16.84
N LEU A 80 0.52 13.76 -15.55
CA LEU A 80 -0.29 14.87 -15.02
C LEU A 80 0.15 16.24 -15.54
N THR A 81 1.45 16.46 -15.76
CA THR A 81 1.96 17.73 -16.30
C THR A 81 1.53 17.99 -17.74
N THR A 82 1.05 16.97 -18.47
CA THR A 82 0.48 17.16 -19.81
C THR A 82 -0.84 17.93 -19.81
N GLY A 83 -1.53 17.99 -18.65
CA GLY A 83 -2.86 18.60 -18.53
C GLY A 83 -3.97 17.86 -19.27
N SER A 84 -3.68 16.71 -19.88
CA SER A 84 -4.66 15.94 -20.65
C SER A 84 -5.71 15.31 -19.71
N PRO A 85 -7.01 15.54 -19.94
CA PRO A 85 -8.08 14.92 -19.12
C PRO A 85 -7.99 13.40 -19.09
N VAL A 86 -7.61 12.78 -20.21
CA VAL A 86 -7.44 11.32 -20.33
C VAL A 86 -6.27 10.82 -19.48
N ALA A 87 -5.14 11.55 -19.50
CA ALA A 87 -3.97 11.23 -18.70
C ALA A 87 -4.27 11.32 -17.19
N ILE A 88 -5.01 12.36 -16.80
CA ILE A 88 -5.45 12.56 -15.41
C ILE A 88 -6.32 11.39 -14.95
N VAL A 89 -7.34 11.02 -15.73
CA VAL A 89 -8.23 9.89 -15.42
C VAL A 89 -7.43 8.61 -15.25
N LEU A 90 -6.52 8.32 -16.19
CA LEU A 90 -5.72 7.10 -16.15
C LEU A 90 -4.85 7.04 -14.89
N VAL A 91 -4.13 8.12 -14.58
CA VAL A 91 -3.26 8.19 -13.39
C VAL A 91 -4.06 8.00 -12.11
N ILE A 92 -5.20 8.68 -11.97
CA ILE A 92 -6.04 8.57 -10.78
C ILE A 92 -6.60 7.15 -10.66
N VAL A 93 -7.15 6.58 -11.74
CA VAL A 93 -7.70 5.22 -11.71
C VAL A 93 -6.63 4.19 -11.34
N VAL A 94 -5.45 4.24 -11.97
CA VAL A 94 -4.34 3.33 -11.64
C VAL A 94 -3.87 3.53 -10.19
N GLY A 95 -3.79 4.78 -9.73
CA GLY A 95 -3.46 5.11 -8.35
C GLY A 95 -4.46 4.52 -7.36
N PHE A 96 -5.76 4.60 -7.63
CA PHE A 96 -6.78 3.99 -6.79
C PHE A 96 -6.75 2.46 -6.81
N VAL A 97 -6.53 1.88 -7.99
CA VAL A 97 -6.43 0.43 -8.17
C VAL A 97 -5.25 -0.15 -7.43
N LEU A 98 -4.08 0.49 -7.46
CA LEU A 98 -2.86 -0.05 -6.84
C LEU A 98 -2.65 0.45 -5.41
N ALA A 99 -2.61 1.77 -5.20
CA ALA A 99 -2.20 2.38 -3.94
C ALA A 99 -3.34 2.55 -2.93
N CYS A 100 -4.58 2.81 -3.38
CA CYS A 100 -5.69 3.05 -2.47
C CYS A 100 -6.40 1.75 -2.06
N GLN A 101 -7.15 1.14 -2.97
CA GLN A 101 -8.09 0.07 -2.60
C GLN A 101 -7.52 -1.33 -2.82
N GLY A 102 -6.73 -1.52 -3.89
CA GLY A 102 -6.24 -2.85 -4.26
C GLY A 102 -5.34 -3.49 -3.20
N VAL A 103 -4.28 -2.79 -2.80
CA VAL A 103 -3.37 -3.27 -1.75
C VAL A 103 -4.06 -3.38 -0.38
N VAL A 104 -5.02 -2.49 -0.09
CA VAL A 104 -5.80 -2.52 1.15
C VAL A 104 -6.64 -3.78 1.22
N GLY A 105 -7.22 -4.23 0.10
CA GLY A 105 -7.95 -5.50 0.03
C GLY A 105 -7.13 -6.70 0.50
N VAL A 106 -5.82 -6.71 0.22
CA VAL A 106 -4.90 -7.76 0.68
C VAL A 106 -4.46 -7.54 2.13
N HIS A 107 -4.28 -6.28 2.55
CA HIS A 107 -3.90 -5.96 3.94
C HIS A 107 -4.95 -6.35 4.97
N MET A 108 -6.24 -6.32 4.60
CA MET A 108 -7.33 -6.68 5.52
C MET A 108 -7.27 -8.14 5.98
N SER A 109 -6.75 -9.04 5.15
CA SER A 109 -6.49 -10.44 5.52
C SER A 109 -5.06 -10.65 6.00
N TYR A 110 -4.08 -9.97 5.37
CA TYR A 110 -2.67 -10.21 5.68
C TYR A 110 -2.26 -9.74 7.09
N PHE A 111 -2.71 -8.57 7.56
CA PHE A 111 -2.26 -8.08 8.88
C PHE A 111 -2.75 -8.94 10.03
N PRO A 112 -4.04 -9.35 10.07
CA PRO A 112 -4.51 -10.26 11.12
C PRO A 112 -3.77 -11.60 11.11
N GLU A 113 -3.40 -12.11 9.93
CA GLU A 113 -2.66 -13.37 9.79
C GLU A 113 -1.22 -13.29 10.34
N ILE A 114 -0.60 -12.11 10.43
CA ILE A 114 0.75 -11.95 10.97
C ILE A 114 0.78 -12.12 12.50
N PHE A 115 -0.31 -11.75 13.18
CA PHE A 115 -0.39 -11.76 14.64
C PHE A 115 -1.12 -13.00 15.18
N GLY A 116 -0.65 -13.49 16.32
CA GLY A 116 -1.27 -14.56 17.09
C GLY A 116 -2.67 -14.17 17.59
N SER A 117 -3.53 -15.17 17.79
CA SER A 117 -4.95 -14.98 18.07
C SER A 117 -5.24 -14.08 19.29
N ARG A 118 -4.35 -14.07 20.30
CA ARG A 118 -4.51 -13.32 21.55
C ARG A 118 -4.37 -11.81 21.41
N TYR A 119 -3.46 -11.32 20.55
CA TYR A 119 -3.15 -9.89 20.42
C TYR A 119 -3.41 -9.33 19.02
N ARG A 120 -3.99 -10.15 18.13
CA ARG A 120 -4.28 -9.81 16.74
C ARG A 120 -4.95 -8.46 16.55
N TYR A 121 -6.05 -8.21 17.25
CA TYR A 121 -6.81 -6.97 17.08
C TYR A 121 -6.00 -5.74 17.49
N ALA A 122 -5.30 -5.80 18.62
CA ALA A 122 -4.49 -4.71 19.12
C ALA A 122 -3.29 -4.43 18.19
N GLY A 123 -2.58 -5.47 17.76
CA GLY A 123 -1.43 -5.34 16.85
C GLY A 123 -1.81 -4.73 15.49
N VAL A 124 -2.90 -5.20 14.89
CA VAL A 124 -3.42 -4.67 13.62
C VAL A 124 -3.82 -3.20 13.78
N THR A 125 -4.58 -2.88 14.82
CA THR A 125 -5.09 -1.51 15.05
C THR A 125 -3.93 -0.54 15.30
N LEU A 126 -3.01 -0.88 16.20
CA LEU A 126 -1.84 -0.03 16.49
C LEU A 126 -1.01 0.20 15.23
N GLY A 127 -0.70 -0.84 14.47
CA GLY A 127 0.07 -0.71 13.23
C GLY A 127 -0.62 0.18 12.19
N ARG A 128 -1.94 0.06 12.07
CA ARG A 128 -2.73 0.88 11.15
C ARG A 128 -2.78 2.33 11.59
N GLU A 129 -3.14 2.62 12.83
CA GLU A 129 -3.29 3.99 13.32
C GLU A 129 -1.97 4.76 13.26
N PHE A 130 -0.86 4.16 13.67
CA PHE A 130 0.45 4.79 13.51
C PHE A 130 0.76 5.10 12.03
N SER A 131 0.46 4.17 11.12
CA SER A 131 0.66 4.38 9.69
C SER A 131 -0.28 5.44 9.11
N SER A 132 -1.52 5.53 9.61
CA SER A 132 -2.54 6.48 9.15
C SER A 132 -2.24 7.90 9.62
N ILE A 133 -1.72 8.07 10.84
CA ILE A 133 -1.34 9.39 11.34
C ILE A 133 -0.21 9.97 10.46
N ILE A 134 0.85 9.18 10.23
CA ILE A 134 2.01 9.64 9.48
C ILE A 134 1.72 9.70 7.97
N GLY A 135 1.19 8.61 7.42
CA GLY A 135 0.94 8.50 5.99
C GLY A 135 -0.31 9.24 5.53
N GLY A 136 -1.33 9.38 6.38
CA GLY A 136 -2.60 9.99 6.00
C GLY A 136 -2.67 11.48 6.22
N GLY A 137 -2.36 11.94 7.43
CA GLY A 137 -2.42 13.37 7.77
C GLY A 137 -1.19 14.14 7.33
N ILE A 138 0.00 13.65 7.70
CA ILE A 138 1.25 14.41 7.55
C ILE A 138 1.76 14.37 6.10
N ALA A 139 1.56 13.27 5.37
CA ALA A 139 2.16 13.11 4.05
C ALA A 139 1.68 14.15 3.01
N PRO A 140 0.36 14.44 2.86
CA PRO A 140 -0.08 15.50 1.95
C PRO A 140 0.47 16.88 2.31
N MET A 141 0.64 17.17 3.61
CA MET A 141 1.25 18.42 4.08
C MET A 141 2.73 18.51 3.69
N ILE A 142 3.48 17.40 3.84
CA ILE A 142 4.87 17.31 3.38
C ILE A 142 4.94 17.51 1.86
N CYS A 143 4.04 16.88 1.09
CA CYS A 143 3.99 17.03 -0.36
C CYS A 143 3.73 18.48 -0.76
N ALA A 144 2.77 19.16 -0.11
CA ALA A 144 2.50 20.57 -0.34
C ALA A 144 3.68 21.47 0.02
N ALA A 145 4.36 21.20 1.15
CA ALA A 145 5.55 21.95 1.56
C ALA A 145 6.71 21.75 0.57
N LEU A 146 6.98 20.51 0.15
CA LEU A 146 8.00 20.21 -0.86
C LEU A 146 7.69 20.91 -2.19
N LEU A 147 6.44 20.88 -2.62
CA LEU A 147 6.01 21.56 -3.84
C LEU A 147 6.26 23.08 -3.77
N GLY A 148 5.93 23.71 -2.64
CA GLY A 148 6.14 25.14 -2.41
C GLY A 148 7.62 25.54 -2.32
N MET A 149 8.46 24.74 -1.67
CA MET A 149 9.90 25.01 -1.54
C MET A 149 10.67 24.89 -2.85
N PHE A 150 10.21 24.03 -3.76
CA PHE A 150 10.91 23.72 -5.01
C PHE A 150 10.22 24.33 -6.24
N SER A 151 9.61 25.51 -6.10
CA SER A 151 9.00 26.28 -7.21
C SER A 151 8.01 25.45 -8.05
N ASN A 152 7.13 24.71 -7.39
CA ASN A 152 6.14 23.81 -8.00
C ASN A 152 6.73 22.60 -8.76
N SER A 153 7.99 22.26 -8.52
CA SER A 153 8.57 21.02 -9.05
C SER A 153 7.92 19.80 -8.41
N TRP A 154 7.47 18.87 -9.24
CA TRP A 154 6.89 17.60 -8.80
C TRP A 154 7.96 16.56 -8.42
N ILE A 155 9.23 16.79 -8.78
CA ILE A 155 10.32 15.82 -8.60
C ILE A 155 10.56 15.49 -7.10
N PRO A 156 10.66 16.46 -6.18
CA PRO A 156 10.85 16.16 -4.75
C PRO A 156 9.68 15.36 -4.16
N VAL A 157 8.45 15.63 -4.62
CA VAL A 157 7.25 14.90 -4.20
C VAL A 157 7.31 13.46 -4.69
N ALA A 158 7.68 13.23 -5.95
CA ALA A 158 7.86 11.89 -6.50
C ALA A 158 8.93 11.09 -5.74
N ILE A 159 10.08 11.71 -5.43
CA ILE A 159 11.15 11.08 -4.64
C ILE A 159 10.66 10.70 -3.24
N TYR A 160 9.94 11.60 -2.57
CA TYR A 160 9.35 11.33 -1.26
C TYR A 160 8.36 10.15 -1.28
N MET A 161 7.46 10.12 -2.26
CA MET A 161 6.50 9.03 -2.45
C MET A 161 7.19 7.69 -2.75
N SER A 162 8.24 7.70 -3.57
CA SER A 162 9.02 6.51 -3.90
C SER A 162 9.84 6.00 -2.70
N ALA A 163 10.45 6.91 -1.93
CA ALA A 163 11.25 6.56 -0.76
C ALA A 163 10.40 5.95 0.37
N THR A 164 9.24 6.55 0.67
CA THR A 164 8.32 6.00 1.68
C THR A 164 7.75 4.64 1.26
N MET A 165 7.49 4.45 -0.04
CA MET A 165 7.08 3.15 -0.58
C MET A 165 8.21 2.12 -0.53
N LEU A 166 9.46 2.51 -0.80
CA LEU A 166 10.62 1.62 -0.70
C LEU A 166 10.77 1.04 0.72
N ILE A 167 10.60 1.88 1.76
CA ILE A 167 10.60 1.44 3.16
C ILE A 167 9.51 0.38 3.40
N SER A 168 8.34 0.57 2.80
CA SER A 168 7.19 -0.34 2.92
C SER A 168 7.40 -1.65 2.17
N PHE A 169 8.02 -1.58 1.00
CA PHE A 169 8.42 -2.75 0.21
C PHE A 169 9.43 -3.60 0.98
N ILE A 170 10.49 -2.99 1.53
CA ILE A 170 11.50 -3.71 2.34
C ILE A 170 10.84 -4.36 3.54
N ALA A 171 10.00 -3.62 4.29
CA ALA A 171 9.27 -4.16 5.42
C ALA A 171 8.34 -5.34 5.02
N THR A 172 7.71 -5.27 3.85
CA THR A 172 6.88 -6.36 3.31
C THR A 172 7.73 -7.58 2.99
N ARG A 173 8.91 -7.39 2.42
CA ARG A 173 9.81 -8.50 2.06
C ARG A 173 10.36 -9.23 3.29
N MET A 174 10.57 -8.50 4.38
CA MET A 174 10.97 -9.05 5.69
C MET A 174 9.81 -9.72 6.45
N SER A 175 8.57 -9.39 6.09
CA SER A 175 7.38 -9.99 6.70
C SER A 175 7.27 -11.49 6.34
N PRO A 176 6.71 -12.33 7.23
CA PRO A 176 6.44 -13.73 6.91
C PRO A 176 5.35 -13.88 5.83
N GLU A 177 5.40 -14.97 5.08
CA GLU A 177 4.28 -15.40 4.25
C GLU A 177 3.27 -16.13 5.13
N THR A 178 1.98 -15.82 4.95
CA THR A 178 0.91 -16.32 5.83
C THR A 178 -0.13 -17.16 5.09
N LEU A 179 0.09 -17.43 3.80
CA LEU A 179 -0.76 -18.30 3.01
C LEU A 179 -0.97 -19.66 3.72
N ASN A 180 -2.23 -20.04 3.94
CA ASN A 180 -2.67 -21.26 4.63
C ASN A 180 -2.26 -21.37 6.12
N ARG A 181 -1.96 -20.25 6.79
CA ARG A 181 -1.68 -20.24 8.23
C ARG A 181 -2.96 -20.58 9.02
N ASP A 182 -2.80 -21.39 10.07
CA ASP A 182 -3.86 -21.61 11.06
C ASP A 182 -4.10 -20.33 11.88
N LEU A 183 -5.32 -19.80 11.80
CA LEU A 183 -5.71 -18.57 12.48
C LEU A 183 -5.95 -18.75 13.98
N THR A 184 -6.04 -19.99 14.47
CA THR A 184 -6.22 -20.29 15.89
C THR A 184 -4.92 -20.29 16.68
N ASP A 185 -3.78 -20.36 15.98
CA ASP A 185 -2.44 -20.32 16.56
C ASP A 185 -2.27 -19.06 17.46
N PRO A 186 -1.95 -19.24 18.76
CA PRO A 186 -1.71 -18.14 19.67
C PRO A 186 -0.38 -17.42 19.39
N GLU A 187 0.56 -18.04 18.68
CA GLU A 187 1.87 -17.47 18.35
C GLU A 187 1.81 -16.55 17.13
N ASP A 188 2.78 -15.65 17.01
CA ASP A 188 2.92 -14.77 15.85
C ASP A 188 3.56 -15.49 14.65
N ALA A 189 3.28 -15.02 13.44
CA ALA A 189 3.83 -15.60 12.22
C ALA A 189 5.35 -15.48 12.09
N ALA A 190 5.97 -14.57 12.84
CA ALA A 190 7.42 -14.45 12.92
C ALA A 190 8.07 -15.54 13.80
N HIS A 191 7.33 -16.12 14.75
CA HIS A 191 7.83 -17.07 15.75
C HIS A 191 7.42 -18.53 15.47
N GLY A 192 6.47 -18.76 14.55
CA GLY A 192 6.02 -20.08 14.11
C GLY A 192 7.04 -20.84 13.23
N LYS A 193 8.07 -21.39 13.86
CA LYS A 193 9.03 -22.42 13.39
C LYS A 193 9.71 -22.23 12.01
N SER A 194 11.03 -22.02 12.09
CA SER A 194 12.00 -22.81 11.33
C SER A 194 11.71 -24.32 11.53
N GLY A 195 10.77 -24.86 10.75
CA GLY A 195 10.14 -26.17 10.99
C GLY A 195 10.45 -27.19 9.90
N ILE A 196 11.71 -27.23 9.42
CA ILE A 196 12.15 -28.20 8.39
C ILE A 196 13.18 -29.22 8.93
N ILE A 197 13.61 -29.19 10.20
CA ILE A 197 14.66 -30.11 10.70
C ILE A 197 14.29 -30.88 11.99
N ALA A 198 13.04 -31.31 12.16
CA ALA A 198 12.69 -32.14 13.34
C ALA A 198 11.63 -33.22 13.06
N VAL A 199 11.65 -33.83 11.86
CA VAL A 199 10.91 -35.08 11.59
C VAL A 199 11.87 -36.25 11.33
N THR A 200 13.19 -36.05 11.42
CA THR A 200 14.22 -37.08 11.20
C THR A 200 15.16 -37.26 12.38
N SER A 201 14.64 -37.27 13.61
CA SER A 201 15.37 -37.78 14.78
C SER A 201 14.42 -38.66 15.60
N GLU A 202 14.48 -39.96 15.26
CA GLU A 202 14.59 -41.07 16.23
C GLU A 202 13.42 -41.25 17.22
N ALA A 203 12.44 -42.15 17.03
CA ALA A 203 12.54 -43.55 16.61
C ALA A 203 13.59 -44.43 17.35
N GLN A 204 14.26 -43.95 18.42
CA GLN A 204 15.25 -44.75 19.16
C GLN A 204 15.05 -44.93 20.68
N HIS A 205 13.92 -44.56 21.26
CA HIS A 205 13.64 -44.89 22.68
C HIS A 205 12.34 -45.66 22.86
N VAL A 206 12.28 -46.84 22.26
CA VAL A 206 11.49 -47.98 22.75
C VAL A 206 12.39 -49.20 22.73
N GLN A 207 13.18 -49.36 23.80
CA GLN A 207 13.69 -50.64 24.30
C GLN A 207 13.83 -50.52 25.81
#